data_AF-A0A179I856-F1
#
_entry.id   AF-A0A179I856-F1
#
_cell.length_a   1.000
_cell.length_b   1.000
_cell.length_c   1.000
_cell.angle_alpha   90.00
_cell.angle_beta   90.00
_cell.angle_gamma   90.00
#
_symmetry.space_group_name_H-M   'P 1'
#
loop_
_entity.id
_entity.type
_entity.pdbx_description
1 polymer ?
#
loop_
_entity_poly.entity_id
_entity_poly.type
_entity_poly.pdbx_seq_one_letter_code
_entity_poly.pdbx_strand_id
1 'polypeptide(L)'
;MGETYDPTLNLPRILCLHGGGTNASIFKVQCRKIAEDLKDEYRLVYVEAPFPSEAGPDVMQVFAKAGPFKRWLRFDPAHPAIAPQKAVARLDQAVEAAMADDDDRGGCGAWTGLLGFSQGAKICASLLYRQQNRAADAAAVAADSASRFRFGVLIAGRGPMVSLEPEREANESLPSAADFSSKKENGPSGMHVLRIPTIHMHGLEDPGLEEHRKLYNEYCDPRTRSLIEWDAGHRLPVRPDDVAPLVKEIRRVALGTATNK
;
A
#
# COMPACT_ATOMS: atom_id res chain seq x y z
N MET A 1 37.01 -1.30 1.33
CA MET A 1 35.78 -0.75 1.93
C MET A 1 35.01 -1.94 2.45
N GLY A 2 34.84 -2.07 3.77
CA GLY A 2 34.13 -3.21 4.33
C GLY A 2 32.68 -3.17 3.88
N GLU A 3 32.20 -4.26 3.28
CA GLU A 3 30.77 -4.45 3.03
C GLU A 3 30.05 -4.29 4.36
N THR A 4 29.23 -3.25 4.48
CA THR A 4 28.40 -3.04 5.67
C THR A 4 27.35 -4.16 5.68
N TYR A 5 27.51 -5.11 6.60
CA TYR A 5 26.55 -6.18 6.83
C TYR A 5 25.17 -5.58 7.15
N ASP A 6 24.20 -5.82 6.27
CA ASP A 6 22.79 -5.52 6.51
C ASP A 6 22.12 -6.81 7.02
N PRO A 7 21.79 -6.91 8.32
CA PRO A 7 21.24 -8.13 8.92
C PRO A 7 19.83 -8.47 8.43
N THR A 8 19.19 -7.57 7.65
CA THR A 8 17.79 -7.73 7.24
C THR A 8 17.63 -8.37 5.86
N LEU A 9 18.72 -8.64 5.13
CA LEU A 9 18.67 -9.11 3.73
C LEU A 9 17.93 -10.44 3.56
N ASN A 10 17.99 -11.33 4.55
CA ASN A 10 17.29 -12.61 4.54
C ASN A 10 15.87 -12.56 5.15
N LEU A 11 15.46 -11.43 5.73
CA LEU A 11 14.16 -11.31 6.39
C LEU A 11 13.03 -11.18 5.35
N PRO A 12 11.82 -11.71 5.64
CA PRO A 12 10.64 -11.44 4.85
C PRO A 12 10.43 -9.95 4.57
N ARG A 13 9.95 -9.62 3.37
CA ARG A 13 9.88 -8.24 2.91
C ARG A 13 8.48 -7.67 2.94
N ILE A 14 8.35 -6.44 3.41
CA ILE A 14 7.13 -5.63 3.33
C ILE A 14 7.39 -4.46 2.38
N LEU A 15 6.59 -4.38 1.32
CA LEU A 15 6.67 -3.29 0.35
C LEU A 15 5.81 -2.10 0.83
N CYS A 16 6.41 -0.92 0.93
CA CYS A 16 5.88 0.26 1.58
C CYS A 16 5.55 1.36 0.54
N LEU A 17 4.28 1.75 0.46
CA LEU A 17 3.77 2.74 -0.50
C LEU A 17 3.30 4.01 0.21
N HIS A 18 3.94 5.13 -0.12
CA HIS A 18 3.70 6.42 0.53
C HIS A 18 2.38 7.09 0.10
N GLY A 19 1.95 8.14 0.82
CA GLY A 19 0.77 8.94 0.46
C GLY A 19 0.97 9.81 -0.79
N GLY A 20 -0.09 10.47 -1.27
CA GLY A 20 0.07 11.47 -2.35
C GLY A 20 0.76 12.73 -1.84
N GLY A 21 1.62 13.33 -2.67
CA GLY A 21 2.34 14.57 -2.32
C GLY A 21 3.48 14.37 -1.31
N THR A 22 4.01 13.16 -1.22
CA THR A 22 5.22 12.82 -0.45
C THR A 22 6.14 11.96 -1.32
N ASN A 23 7.15 11.31 -0.77
CA ASN A 23 8.06 10.42 -1.50
C ASN A 23 8.57 9.29 -0.60
N ALA A 24 9.31 8.34 -1.19
CA ALA A 24 9.80 7.17 -0.48
C ALA A 24 10.71 7.53 0.71
N SER A 25 11.53 8.57 0.57
CA SER A 25 12.47 9.00 1.62
C SER A 25 11.76 9.56 2.85
N ILE A 26 10.74 10.40 2.65
CA ILE A 26 9.91 10.94 3.72
C ILE A 26 9.13 9.81 4.38
N PHE A 27 8.55 8.90 3.59
CA PHE A 27 7.79 7.77 4.13
C PHE A 27 8.65 6.85 4.99
N LYS A 28 9.92 6.61 4.60
CA LYS A 28 10.89 5.89 5.43
C LYS A 28 11.13 6.56 6.79
N VAL A 29 11.20 7.88 6.82
CA VAL A 29 11.32 8.63 8.09
C VAL A 29 10.04 8.51 8.91
N GLN A 30 8.86 8.65 8.28
CA GLN A 30 7.57 8.54 8.96
C GLN A 30 7.32 7.12 9.51
N CYS A 31 7.83 6.08 8.84
CA CYS A 31 7.75 4.68 9.26
C CYS A 31 8.89 4.26 10.21
N ARG A 32 9.79 5.15 10.62
CA ARG A 32 11.00 4.80 11.40
C ARG A 32 10.70 3.93 12.61
N LYS A 33 9.66 4.27 13.38
CA LYS A 33 9.31 3.51 14.59
C LYS A 33 8.72 2.13 14.26
N ILE A 34 7.89 2.04 13.22
CA ILE A 34 7.37 0.75 12.71
C ILE A 34 8.54 -0.13 12.26
N ALA A 35 9.50 0.43 11.52
CA ALA A 35 10.68 -0.28 11.05
C ALA A 35 11.57 -0.75 12.22
N GLU A 36 11.77 0.09 13.24
CA GLU A 36 12.52 -0.26 14.45
C GLU A 36 11.88 -1.45 15.19
N ASP A 37 10.56 -1.43 15.36
CA ASP A 37 9.83 -2.45 16.13
C ASP A 37 9.69 -3.78 15.37
N LEU A 38 9.88 -3.79 14.05
CA LEU A 38 9.83 -4.97 13.18
C LEU A 38 11.21 -5.42 12.65
N LYS A 39 12.31 -4.75 13.05
CA LYS A 39 13.64 -4.89 12.42
C LYS A 39 14.22 -6.31 12.43
N ASP A 40 13.81 -7.14 13.39
CA ASP A 40 14.29 -8.51 13.57
C ASP A 40 13.38 -9.55 12.85
N GLU A 41 12.26 -9.09 12.27
CA GLU A 41 11.23 -9.93 11.66
C GLU A 41 11.00 -9.61 10.18
N TYR A 42 11.15 -8.34 9.80
CA TYR A 42 10.86 -7.85 8.46
C TYR A 42 11.87 -6.83 7.97
N ARG A 43 12.11 -6.89 6.66
CA ARG A 43 12.74 -5.83 5.89
C ARG A 43 11.67 -4.97 5.22
N LEU A 44 11.71 -3.66 5.44
CA LEU A 44 10.80 -2.71 4.81
C LEU A 44 11.47 -2.07 3.58
N VAL A 45 10.80 -2.16 2.43
CA VAL A 45 11.27 -1.63 1.15
C VAL A 45 10.31 -0.57 0.64
N TYR A 46 10.80 0.62 0.31
CA TYR A 46 9.97 1.80 0.07
C TYR A 46 9.90 2.10 -1.42
N VAL A 47 8.69 2.16 -1.96
CA VAL A 47 8.46 2.42 -3.39
C VAL A 47 8.27 3.92 -3.62
N GLU A 48 8.95 4.45 -4.62
CA GLU A 48 8.74 5.83 -5.09
C GLU A 48 7.63 5.87 -6.13
N ALA A 49 6.60 6.70 -5.90
CA ALA A 49 5.48 6.78 -6.83
C ALA A 49 5.90 7.42 -8.17
N PRO A 50 5.29 7.01 -9.30
CA PRO A 50 5.83 7.36 -10.62
C PRO A 50 5.51 8.79 -11.07
N PHE A 51 4.48 9.43 -10.52
CA PHE A 51 4.02 10.73 -11.02
C PHE A 51 4.49 11.88 -10.15
N PRO A 52 4.99 12.97 -10.74
CA PRO A 52 5.25 14.21 -10.01
C PRO A 52 3.99 14.74 -9.32
N SER A 53 4.21 15.37 -8.17
CA SER A 53 3.19 15.98 -7.34
C SER A 53 3.74 17.23 -6.66
N GLU A 54 2.82 18.06 -6.22
CA GLU A 54 3.00 19.10 -5.22
C GLU A 54 3.07 18.44 -3.84
N ALA A 55 3.64 19.14 -2.87
CA ALA A 55 3.68 18.65 -1.50
C ALA A 55 2.26 18.51 -0.92
N GLY A 56 2.03 17.44 -0.15
CA GLY A 56 0.82 17.32 0.65
C GLY A 56 0.75 18.42 1.73
N PRO A 57 -0.46 18.81 2.17
CA PRO A 57 -0.65 19.89 3.14
C PRO A 57 0.14 19.68 4.44
N ASP A 58 0.20 18.45 4.96
CA ASP A 58 0.91 18.12 6.20
C ASP A 58 2.43 17.94 6.01
N VAL A 59 2.90 17.81 4.77
CA VAL A 59 4.32 17.63 4.44
C VAL A 59 5.06 18.97 4.49
N MET A 60 4.37 20.08 4.17
CA MET A 60 4.97 21.41 4.04
C MET A 60 5.51 21.99 5.34
N GLN A 61 5.07 21.52 6.51
CA GLN A 61 5.55 22.07 7.78
C GLN A 61 6.96 21.55 8.16
N VAL A 62 7.28 20.30 7.82
CA VAL A 62 8.51 19.62 8.27
C VAL A 62 9.43 19.24 7.10
N PHE A 63 8.86 18.94 5.93
CA PHE A 63 9.55 18.37 4.78
C PHE A 63 9.46 19.24 3.52
N ALA A 64 9.21 20.55 3.65
CA ALA A 64 9.07 21.48 2.53
C ALA A 64 10.22 21.40 1.50
N LYS A 65 11.44 21.12 1.98
CA LYS A 65 12.66 21.04 1.15
C LYS A 65 13.04 19.62 0.74
N ALA A 66 12.25 18.61 1.12
CA ALA A 66 12.52 17.20 0.85
C ALA A 66 11.87 16.71 -0.44
N GLY A 67 11.57 17.62 -1.39
CA GLY A 67 11.12 17.24 -2.72
C GLY A 67 12.22 16.54 -3.54
N PRO A 68 11.90 16.02 -4.74
CA PRO A 68 10.61 16.12 -5.41
C PRO A 68 9.51 15.28 -4.74
N PHE A 69 8.28 15.75 -4.79
CA PHE A 69 7.11 15.01 -4.29
C PHE A 69 6.46 14.22 -5.41
N LYS A 70 5.82 13.11 -5.03
CA LYS A 70 5.25 12.14 -5.94
C LYS A 70 3.83 11.74 -5.53
N ARG A 71 3.10 11.14 -6.47
CA ARG A 71 1.74 10.64 -6.30
C ARG A 71 1.52 9.37 -7.12
N TRP A 72 0.52 8.60 -6.71
CA TRP A 72 0.09 7.36 -7.37
C TRP A 72 -1.05 7.61 -8.35
N LEU A 73 -2.00 8.44 -7.95
CA LEU A 73 -3.21 8.77 -8.68
C LEU A 73 -3.31 10.29 -8.86
N ARG A 74 -4.22 10.74 -9.73
CA ARG A 74 -4.53 12.17 -9.84
C ARG A 74 -5.40 12.57 -8.64
N PHE A 75 -5.27 13.78 -8.15
CA PHE A 75 -6.18 14.35 -7.14
C PHE A 75 -6.49 15.82 -7.40
N ASP A 76 -5.55 16.52 -8.03
CA ASP A 76 -5.72 17.87 -8.59
C ASP A 76 -6.06 17.81 -10.10
N PRO A 77 -7.04 18.61 -10.59
CA PRO A 77 -7.35 18.75 -12.02
C PRO A 77 -6.17 19.18 -12.91
N ALA A 78 -5.22 19.95 -12.36
CA ALA A 78 -4.00 20.38 -13.05
C ALA A 78 -3.06 19.21 -13.38
N HIS A 79 -3.21 18.06 -12.69
CA HIS A 79 -2.44 16.88 -13.03
C HIS A 79 -2.78 16.38 -14.44
N PRO A 80 -1.76 16.09 -15.26
CA PRO A 80 -1.96 15.69 -16.65
C PRO A 80 -2.81 14.42 -16.75
N ALA A 81 -3.73 14.41 -17.70
CA ALA A 81 -4.46 13.22 -18.08
C ALA A 81 -3.49 12.15 -18.62
N ILE A 82 -3.85 10.89 -18.40
CA ILE A 82 -3.04 9.74 -18.79
C ILE A 82 -3.99 8.61 -19.19
N ALA A 83 -3.61 7.81 -20.18
CA ALA A 83 -4.38 6.62 -20.53
C ALA A 83 -4.29 5.57 -19.41
N PRO A 84 -5.38 4.84 -19.09
CA PRO A 84 -5.41 3.78 -18.08
C PRO A 84 -4.22 2.82 -18.14
N GLN A 85 -3.92 2.28 -19.32
CA GLN A 85 -2.83 1.32 -19.56
C GLN A 85 -1.47 1.92 -19.22
N LYS A 86 -1.25 3.17 -19.61
CA LYS A 86 0.00 3.89 -19.32
C LYS A 86 0.13 4.21 -17.84
N ALA A 87 -0.97 4.51 -17.15
CA ALA A 87 -0.96 4.75 -15.71
C ALA A 87 -0.57 3.48 -14.94
N VAL A 88 -1.19 2.35 -15.28
CA VAL A 88 -0.88 1.04 -14.69
C VAL A 88 0.56 0.63 -14.98
N ALA A 89 1.03 0.73 -16.24
CA ALA A 89 2.39 0.38 -16.60
C ALA A 89 3.45 1.18 -15.81
N ARG A 90 3.21 2.47 -15.54
CA ARG A 90 4.12 3.30 -14.72
C ARG A 90 4.11 2.92 -13.25
N LEU A 91 2.96 2.49 -12.72
CA LEU A 91 2.83 1.99 -11.35
C LEU A 91 3.56 0.65 -11.20
N ASP A 92 3.34 -0.26 -12.14
CA ASP A 92 4.01 -1.57 -12.16
C ASP A 92 5.53 -1.40 -12.27
N GLN A 93 6.00 -0.54 -13.18
CA GLN A 93 7.43 -0.21 -13.29
C GLN A 93 8.02 0.33 -11.98
N ALA A 94 7.28 1.17 -11.24
CA ALA A 94 7.76 1.72 -9.96
C ALA A 94 7.89 0.63 -8.89
N VAL A 95 6.90 -0.26 -8.79
CA VAL A 95 6.91 -1.41 -7.87
C VAL A 95 8.04 -2.37 -8.22
N GLU A 96 8.13 -2.78 -9.49
CA GLU A 96 9.17 -3.69 -9.99
C GLU A 96 10.57 -3.12 -9.79
N ALA A 97 10.78 -1.82 -10.06
CA ALA A 97 12.08 -1.18 -9.85
C ALA A 97 12.50 -1.18 -8.38
N ALA A 98 11.57 -0.94 -7.45
CA ALA A 98 11.89 -0.98 -6.01
C ALA A 98 12.17 -2.40 -5.52
N MET A 99 11.50 -3.40 -6.08
CA MET A 99 11.76 -4.81 -5.76
C MET A 99 13.11 -5.26 -6.32
N ALA A 100 13.42 -4.89 -7.57
CA ALA A 100 14.69 -5.20 -8.23
C ALA A 100 15.88 -4.51 -7.55
N ASP A 101 15.77 -3.23 -7.17
CA ASP A 101 16.83 -2.53 -6.40
C ASP A 101 17.13 -3.24 -5.08
N ASP A 102 16.08 -3.76 -4.41
CA ASP A 102 16.26 -4.49 -3.16
C ASP A 102 16.93 -5.86 -3.38
N ASP A 103 16.52 -6.59 -4.42
CA ASP A 103 17.16 -7.85 -4.83
C ASP A 103 18.63 -7.63 -5.21
N ASP A 104 18.95 -6.59 -5.99
CA ASP A 104 20.30 -6.21 -6.40
C ASP A 104 21.19 -5.83 -5.20
N ARG A 105 20.58 -5.32 -4.12
CA ARG A 105 21.26 -5.07 -2.84
C ARG A 105 21.42 -6.31 -1.96
N GLY A 106 21.05 -7.48 -2.47
CA GLY A 106 21.18 -8.78 -1.82
C GLY A 106 19.95 -9.22 -1.02
N GLY A 107 18.83 -8.50 -1.11
CA GLY A 107 17.58 -8.89 -0.47
C GLY A 107 17.07 -10.21 -1.05
N CYS A 108 16.90 -11.24 -0.21
CA CYS A 108 16.52 -12.58 -0.66
C CYS A 108 15.31 -13.16 0.09
N GLY A 109 14.82 -12.48 1.13
CA GLY A 109 13.61 -12.90 1.83
C GLY A 109 12.36 -12.83 0.95
N ALA A 110 11.32 -13.60 1.27
CA ALA A 110 10.09 -13.60 0.49
C ALA A 110 9.30 -12.29 0.65
N TRP A 111 8.79 -11.74 -0.45
CA TRP A 111 7.80 -10.67 -0.42
C TRP A 111 6.53 -11.18 0.27
N THR A 112 6.21 -10.58 1.42
CA THR A 112 5.20 -11.11 2.36
C THR A 112 4.04 -10.16 2.59
N GLY A 113 4.27 -8.86 2.63
CA GLY A 113 3.21 -7.91 2.96
C GLY A 113 3.32 -6.60 2.20
N LEU A 114 2.23 -5.86 2.20
CA LEU A 114 2.19 -4.48 1.76
C LEU A 114 1.91 -3.58 2.96
N LEU A 115 2.46 -2.37 2.97
CA LEU A 115 2.12 -1.32 3.92
C LEU A 115 1.91 -0.02 3.14
N GLY A 116 0.73 0.56 3.24
CA GLY A 116 0.39 1.78 2.53
C GLY A 116 -0.22 2.84 3.44
N PHE A 117 0.00 4.10 3.09
CA PHE A 117 -0.67 5.25 3.70
C PHE A 117 -1.46 6.05 2.66
N SER A 118 -2.68 6.47 2.96
CA SER A 118 -3.50 7.35 2.11
C SER A 118 -3.65 6.80 0.67
N GLN A 119 -3.16 7.50 -0.36
CA GLN A 119 -3.12 6.95 -1.73
C GLN A 119 -2.35 5.63 -1.81
N GLY A 120 -1.23 5.50 -1.10
CA GLY A 120 -0.46 4.26 -1.05
C GLY A 120 -1.26 3.10 -0.48
N ALA A 121 -2.11 3.33 0.54
CA ALA A 121 -3.01 2.30 1.06
C ALA A 121 -4.06 1.86 0.01
N LYS A 122 -4.62 2.80 -0.75
CA LYS A 122 -5.50 2.48 -1.89
C LYS A 122 -4.78 1.62 -2.93
N ILE A 123 -3.53 1.94 -3.26
CA ILE A 123 -2.73 1.12 -4.21
C ILE A 123 -2.42 -0.26 -3.61
N CYS A 124 -2.05 -0.36 -2.34
CA CYS A 124 -1.83 -1.65 -1.68
C CYS A 124 -3.07 -2.56 -1.78
N ALA A 125 -4.25 -2.05 -1.45
CA ALA A 125 -5.50 -2.80 -1.59
C ALA A 125 -5.73 -3.26 -3.05
N SER A 126 -5.46 -2.37 -4.00
CA SER A 126 -5.64 -2.64 -5.45
C SER A 126 -4.66 -3.70 -5.97
N LEU A 127 -3.40 -3.69 -5.51
CA LEU A 127 -2.39 -4.71 -5.82
C LEU A 127 -2.80 -6.08 -5.28
N LEU A 128 -3.27 -6.14 -4.03
CA LEU A 128 -3.76 -7.39 -3.43
C LEU A 128 -4.99 -7.92 -4.17
N TYR A 129 -5.91 -7.03 -4.58
CA TYR A 129 -7.09 -7.43 -5.33
C TYR A 129 -6.74 -7.95 -6.73
N ARG A 130 -5.79 -7.30 -7.43
CA ARG A 130 -5.23 -7.83 -8.69
C ARG A 130 -4.60 -9.21 -8.49
N GLN A 131 -3.79 -9.39 -7.44
CA GLN A 131 -3.19 -10.69 -7.11
C GLN A 131 -4.27 -11.76 -6.86
N GLN A 132 -5.32 -11.42 -6.13
CA GLN A 132 -6.45 -12.31 -5.87
C GLN A 132 -7.17 -12.71 -7.16
N ASN A 133 -7.47 -11.76 -8.04
CA ASN A 133 -8.16 -12.03 -9.30
C ASN A 133 -7.32 -12.93 -10.21
N ARG A 134 -6.02 -12.65 -10.33
CA ARG A 134 -5.09 -13.51 -11.09
C ARG A 134 -4.98 -14.91 -10.51
N ALA A 135 -4.95 -15.06 -9.18
CA ALA A 135 -4.87 -16.38 -8.56
C ALA A 135 -6.13 -17.24 -8.77
N ALA A 136 -7.29 -16.63 -9.05
CA ALA A 136 -8.50 -17.35 -9.43
C ALA A 136 -8.46 -17.86 -10.87
N ASP A 137 -7.60 -17.29 -11.72
CA ASP A 137 -7.41 -17.72 -13.10
C ASP A 137 -6.39 -18.87 -13.15
N ALA A 138 -6.83 -20.08 -13.52
CA ALA A 138 -6.01 -21.30 -13.51
C ALA A 138 -4.69 -21.21 -14.30
N ALA A 139 -4.58 -20.28 -15.26
CA ALA A 139 -3.39 -20.06 -16.09
C ALA A 139 -2.28 -19.23 -15.41
N ALA A 140 -2.58 -18.44 -14.37
CA ALA A 140 -1.61 -17.54 -13.73
C ALA A 140 -0.85 -18.18 -12.55
N VAL A 141 -1.32 -19.33 -12.04
CA VAL A 141 -0.76 -20.02 -10.87
C VAL A 141 0.68 -20.53 -11.11
N ALA A 142 1.06 -20.75 -12.37
CA ALA A 142 2.38 -21.26 -12.74
C ALA A 142 3.47 -20.19 -12.87
N ALA A 143 3.13 -18.89 -12.92
CA ALA A 143 4.07 -17.83 -13.29
C ALA A 143 4.62 -16.99 -12.12
N ASP A 144 4.02 -17.03 -10.92
CA ASP A 144 4.33 -16.04 -9.88
C ASP A 144 4.41 -16.64 -8.46
N SER A 145 5.32 -17.60 -8.26
CA SER A 145 5.54 -18.22 -6.94
C SER A 145 6.50 -17.45 -6.03
N ALA A 146 7.18 -16.42 -6.53
CA ALA A 146 8.23 -15.71 -5.80
C ALA A 146 7.72 -14.49 -5.00
N SER A 147 6.61 -13.87 -5.43
CA SER A 147 6.13 -12.60 -4.86
C SER A 147 4.65 -12.63 -4.50
N ARG A 148 4.27 -13.45 -3.52
CA ARG A 148 2.87 -13.53 -3.06
C ARG A 148 2.68 -12.78 -1.75
N PHE A 149 2.13 -11.57 -1.84
CA PHE A 149 1.72 -10.80 -0.67
C PHE A 149 0.60 -11.53 0.07
N ARG A 150 0.83 -11.77 1.36
CA ARG A 150 -0.06 -12.51 2.26
C ARG A 150 -1.01 -11.60 3.03
N PHE A 151 -0.64 -10.34 3.24
CA PHE A 151 -1.47 -9.36 3.91
C PHE A 151 -1.15 -7.92 3.48
N GLY A 152 -2.08 -7.00 3.74
CA GLY A 152 -1.87 -5.56 3.57
C GLY A 152 -2.13 -4.78 4.85
N VAL A 153 -1.26 -3.81 5.16
CA VAL A 153 -1.43 -2.81 6.21
C VAL A 153 -1.89 -1.51 5.56
N LEU A 154 -3.12 -1.10 5.82
CA LEU A 154 -3.82 -0.01 5.15
C LEU A 154 -4.11 1.11 6.15
N ILE A 155 -3.28 2.15 6.15
CA ILE A 155 -3.41 3.27 7.08
C ILE A 155 -4.04 4.45 6.35
N ALA A 156 -5.18 4.93 6.85
CA ALA A 156 -5.95 6.02 6.22
C ALA A 156 -6.23 5.79 4.72
N GLY A 157 -6.46 4.54 4.31
CA GLY A 157 -6.75 4.19 2.93
C GLY A 157 -8.22 4.41 2.59
N ARG A 158 -8.52 4.95 1.41
CA ARG A 158 -9.89 5.22 0.97
C ARG A 158 -10.38 4.25 -0.11
N GLY A 159 -11.67 3.94 -0.09
CA GLY A 159 -12.34 3.16 -1.14
C GLY A 159 -12.71 4.02 -2.36
N PRO A 160 -13.24 3.40 -3.43
CA PRO A 160 -13.00 2.01 -3.81
C PRO A 160 -11.52 1.76 -4.13
N MET A 161 -11.14 0.49 -4.35
CA MET A 161 -9.88 0.14 -5.02
C MET A 161 -9.86 0.69 -6.46
N VAL A 162 -8.69 0.74 -7.09
CA VAL A 162 -8.56 1.08 -8.53
C VAL A 162 -8.28 -0.17 -9.34
N SER A 163 -8.83 -0.23 -10.56
CA SER A 163 -8.48 -1.29 -11.51
C SER A 163 -7.03 -1.13 -11.96
N LEU A 164 -6.22 -2.14 -11.68
CA LEU A 164 -4.85 -2.29 -12.16
C LEU A 164 -4.76 -3.29 -13.34
N GLU A 165 -5.91 -3.60 -13.95
CA GLU A 165 -6.05 -4.43 -15.15
C GLU A 165 -7.16 -3.81 -16.01
N PRO A 166 -6.87 -2.73 -16.75
CA PRO A 166 -7.89 -1.92 -17.43
C PRO A 166 -8.64 -2.66 -18.55
N GLU A 167 -8.12 -3.81 -18.98
CA GLU A 167 -8.71 -4.68 -20.00
C GLU A 167 -9.60 -5.78 -19.41
N ARG A 168 -9.61 -5.95 -18.09
CA ARG A 168 -10.45 -6.96 -17.43
C ARG A 168 -11.87 -6.42 -17.28
N GLU A 169 -12.81 -6.98 -18.04
CA GLU A 169 -14.25 -6.63 -17.98
C GLU A 169 -14.81 -6.71 -16.56
N ALA A 170 -14.41 -7.72 -15.78
CA ALA A 170 -14.83 -7.86 -14.39
C ALA A 170 -14.36 -6.72 -13.46
N ASN A 171 -13.55 -5.77 -13.93
CA ASN A 171 -13.12 -4.57 -13.20
C ASN A 171 -13.75 -3.27 -13.77
N GLU A 172 -14.69 -3.34 -14.73
CA GLU A 172 -15.22 -2.15 -15.44
C GLU A 172 -15.88 -1.11 -14.53
N SER A 173 -16.48 -1.56 -13.43
CA SER A 173 -17.10 -0.70 -12.42
C SER A 173 -16.08 0.00 -11.53
N LEU A 174 -14.86 -0.53 -11.37
CA LEU A 174 -13.82 0.13 -10.57
C LEU A 174 -13.28 1.37 -11.29
N PRO A 175 -12.89 2.42 -10.54
CA PRO A 175 -12.11 3.52 -11.10
C PRO A 175 -10.81 3.03 -11.73
N SER A 176 -10.39 3.68 -12.81
CA SER A 176 -9.09 3.46 -13.42
C SER A 176 -7.95 4.08 -12.60
N ALA A 177 -6.74 3.56 -12.75
CA ALA A 177 -5.52 4.24 -12.29
C ALA A 177 -5.30 5.63 -12.94
N ALA A 178 -6.00 5.94 -14.03
CA ALA A 178 -6.00 7.25 -14.68
C ALA A 178 -6.99 8.26 -14.07
N ASP A 179 -7.94 7.79 -13.25
CA ASP A 179 -8.95 8.63 -12.63
C ASP A 179 -8.41 9.41 -11.43
N PHE A 180 -9.24 10.31 -10.91
CA PHE A 180 -8.98 10.94 -9.63
C PHE A 180 -9.07 9.93 -8.49
N SER A 181 -8.23 10.09 -7.48
CA SER A 181 -8.21 9.27 -6.25
C SER A 181 -9.56 9.28 -5.52
N SER A 182 -10.38 10.32 -5.71
CA SER A 182 -11.74 10.46 -5.17
C SER A 182 -12.84 9.86 -6.06
N LYS A 183 -12.51 9.32 -7.24
CA LYS A 183 -13.48 8.71 -8.14
C LYS A 183 -14.16 7.54 -7.44
N LYS A 184 -15.49 7.55 -7.48
CA LYS A 184 -16.35 6.48 -6.97
C LYS A 184 -16.49 5.38 -8.01
N GLU A 185 -16.83 4.20 -7.53
CA GLU A 185 -17.18 3.04 -8.36
C GLU A 185 -18.39 3.37 -9.25
N ASN A 186 -18.33 2.95 -10.51
CA ASN A 186 -19.40 3.06 -11.50
C ASN A 186 -20.24 1.77 -11.44
N GLY A 187 -20.94 1.54 -10.34
CA GLY A 187 -21.72 0.32 -10.13
C GLY A 187 -22.21 0.14 -8.69
N PRO A 188 -22.97 -0.93 -8.41
CA PRO A 188 -23.37 -1.26 -7.05
C PRO A 188 -22.18 -1.71 -6.21
N SER A 189 -22.08 -1.23 -4.97
CA SER A 189 -21.08 -1.69 -4.00
C SER A 189 -21.18 -3.20 -3.75
N GLY A 190 -20.05 -3.83 -3.43
CA GLY A 190 -19.98 -5.24 -2.99
C GLY A 190 -19.59 -6.24 -4.08
N MET A 191 -19.36 -5.79 -5.32
CA MET A 191 -18.85 -6.65 -6.40
C MET A 191 -17.35 -6.94 -6.24
N HIS A 192 -16.56 -5.96 -5.76
CA HIS A 192 -15.11 -6.08 -5.61
C HIS A 192 -14.70 -6.24 -4.15
N VAL A 193 -14.69 -7.48 -3.68
CA VAL A 193 -14.30 -7.81 -2.30
C VAL A 193 -12.89 -8.39 -2.25
N LEU A 194 -12.01 -7.70 -1.54
CA LEU A 194 -10.67 -8.16 -1.19
C LEU A 194 -10.73 -9.16 -0.01
N ARG A 195 -10.30 -10.39 -0.25
CA ARG A 195 -10.29 -11.52 0.69
C ARG A 195 -8.90 -11.86 1.19
N ILE A 196 -7.85 -11.31 0.58
CA ILE A 196 -6.51 -11.39 1.17
C ILE A 196 -6.52 -10.57 2.47
N PRO A 197 -5.91 -11.07 3.57
CA PRO A 197 -5.96 -10.39 4.85
C PRO A 197 -5.52 -8.93 4.83
N THR A 198 -6.27 -8.07 5.51
CA THR A 198 -5.98 -6.63 5.63
C THR A 198 -6.06 -6.16 7.08
N ILE A 199 -5.12 -5.30 7.45
CA ILE A 199 -5.08 -4.59 8.72
C ILE A 199 -5.37 -3.13 8.42
N HIS A 200 -6.42 -2.57 9.00
CA HIS A 200 -6.79 -1.17 8.81
C HIS A 200 -6.46 -0.37 10.05
N MET A 201 -5.96 0.86 9.86
CA MET A 201 -5.73 1.80 10.95
C MET A 201 -6.34 3.16 10.61
N HIS A 202 -7.31 3.59 11.43
CA HIS A 202 -8.11 4.80 11.18
C HIS A 202 -7.92 5.82 12.29
N GLY A 203 -7.45 7.01 11.94
CA GLY A 203 -7.49 8.17 12.83
C GLY A 203 -8.94 8.67 12.99
N LEU A 204 -9.42 8.79 14.23
CA LEU A 204 -10.80 9.19 14.52
C LEU A 204 -11.08 10.67 14.20
N GLU A 205 -10.04 11.49 14.10
CA GLU A 205 -10.13 12.92 13.74
C GLU A 205 -9.82 13.16 12.25
N ASP A 206 -9.60 12.09 11.47
CA ASP A 206 -9.26 12.21 10.06
C ASP A 206 -10.47 12.71 9.25
N PRO A 207 -10.33 13.79 8.45
CA PRO A 207 -11.43 14.32 7.64
C PRO A 207 -11.92 13.31 6.58
N GLY A 208 -11.10 12.30 6.24
CA GLY A 208 -11.43 11.21 5.33
C GLY A 208 -11.96 9.95 5.99
N LEU A 209 -12.23 9.95 7.31
CA LEU A 209 -12.60 8.75 8.08
C LEU A 209 -13.74 7.93 7.47
N GLU A 210 -14.79 8.58 6.96
CA GLU A 210 -15.92 7.88 6.33
C GLU A 210 -15.49 7.11 5.07
N GLU A 211 -14.54 7.64 4.30
CA GLU A 211 -14.00 6.94 3.13
C GLU A 211 -13.08 5.76 3.52
N HIS A 212 -12.45 5.84 4.70
CA HIS A 212 -11.67 4.72 5.27
C HIS A 212 -12.59 3.61 5.73
N ARG A 213 -13.65 3.97 6.46
CA ARG A 213 -14.72 3.05 6.85
C ARG A 213 -15.38 2.41 5.64
N LYS A 214 -15.53 3.14 4.53
CA LYS A 214 -16.04 2.59 3.27
C LYS A 214 -15.11 1.50 2.72
N LEU A 215 -13.80 1.76 2.62
CA LEU A 215 -12.82 0.74 2.19
C LEU A 215 -12.90 -0.51 3.07
N TYR A 216 -12.93 -0.31 4.38
CA TYR A 216 -13.02 -1.38 5.36
C TYR A 216 -14.30 -2.18 5.21
N ASN A 217 -15.46 -1.52 5.22
CA ASN A 217 -16.77 -2.16 5.31
C ASN A 217 -17.25 -2.80 4.00
N GLU A 218 -17.05 -2.12 2.86
CA GLU A 218 -17.64 -2.51 1.57
C GLU A 218 -16.68 -3.29 0.67
N TYR A 219 -15.37 -3.08 0.81
CA TYR A 219 -14.37 -3.61 -0.13
C TYR A 219 -13.43 -4.66 0.45
N CYS A 220 -13.47 -4.92 1.76
CA CYS A 220 -12.66 -5.96 2.41
C CYS A 220 -13.56 -7.01 3.08
N ASP A 221 -13.26 -8.29 2.93
CA ASP A 221 -14.05 -9.39 3.50
C ASP A 221 -14.02 -9.31 5.05
N PRO A 222 -15.18 -9.30 5.73
CA PRO A 222 -15.25 -9.26 7.19
C PRO A 222 -14.47 -10.36 7.92
N ARG A 223 -14.22 -11.50 7.26
CA ARG A 223 -13.49 -12.64 7.84
C ARG A 223 -11.98 -12.46 7.83
N THR A 224 -11.48 -11.56 6.99
CA THR A 224 -10.03 -11.39 6.75
C THR A 224 -9.57 -9.96 6.98
N ARG A 225 -10.40 -9.10 7.58
CA ARG A 225 -10.03 -7.73 7.93
C ARG A 225 -9.95 -7.53 9.45
N SER A 226 -9.06 -6.66 9.88
CA SER A 226 -9.02 -6.13 11.25
C SER A 226 -8.91 -4.62 11.25
N LEU A 227 -9.27 -4.00 12.37
CA LEU A 227 -9.35 -2.55 12.52
C LEU A 227 -8.70 -2.10 13.83
N ILE A 228 -7.88 -1.06 13.72
CA ILE A 228 -7.30 -0.30 14.83
C ILE A 228 -7.80 1.14 14.68
N GLU A 229 -8.41 1.68 15.72
CA GLU A 229 -8.81 3.09 15.80
C GLU A 229 -7.98 3.80 16.87
N TRP A 230 -7.67 5.07 16.63
CA TRP A 230 -6.83 5.88 17.51
C TRP A 230 -7.15 7.37 17.36
N ASP A 231 -6.81 8.16 18.37
CA ASP A 231 -7.10 9.58 18.44
C ASP A 231 -6.06 10.40 17.66
N ALA A 232 -6.28 10.50 16.35
CA ALA A 232 -5.38 11.19 15.42
C ALA A 232 -6.12 11.64 14.15
N GLY A 233 -5.59 12.69 13.52
CA GLY A 233 -5.96 13.10 12.16
C GLY A 233 -5.27 12.28 11.05
N HIS A 234 -5.08 12.89 9.87
CA HIS A 234 -4.53 12.24 8.66
C HIS A 234 -3.01 12.04 8.72
N ARG A 235 -2.53 11.18 9.62
CA ARG A 235 -1.08 10.94 9.83
C ARG A 235 -0.74 9.47 10.10
N LEU A 236 0.55 9.16 9.99
CA LEU A 236 1.11 7.88 10.43
C LEU A 236 1.34 7.87 11.96
N PRO A 237 1.24 6.71 12.62
CA PRO A 237 1.69 6.55 14.00
C PRO A 237 3.21 6.65 14.07
N VAL A 238 3.69 7.58 14.92
CA VAL A 238 5.13 7.80 15.15
C VAL A 238 5.54 7.63 16.60
N ARG A 239 4.58 7.70 17.54
CA ARG A 239 4.85 7.50 18.98
C ARG A 239 4.83 6.00 19.29
N PRO A 240 5.67 5.51 20.21
CA PRO A 240 5.71 4.08 20.57
C PRO A 240 4.34 3.51 20.92
N ASP A 241 3.55 4.22 21.73
CA ASP A 241 2.22 3.77 22.18
C ASP A 241 1.20 3.69 21.02
N ASP A 242 1.36 4.53 20.00
CA ASP A 242 0.52 4.51 18.80
C ASP A 242 0.93 3.39 17.83
N VAL A 243 2.22 3.07 17.77
CA VAL A 243 2.79 2.07 16.86
C VAL A 243 2.62 0.65 17.40
N ALA A 244 2.68 0.46 18.72
CA ALA A 244 2.64 -0.85 19.35
C ALA A 244 1.39 -1.68 18.99
N PRO A 245 0.15 -1.12 18.97
CA PRO A 245 -1.05 -1.85 18.52
C PRO A 245 -0.93 -2.32 17.08
N LEU A 246 -0.41 -1.48 16.18
CA LEU A 246 -0.24 -1.81 14.76
C LEU A 246 0.74 -2.97 14.58
N VAL A 247 1.91 -2.89 15.24
CA VAL A 247 2.94 -3.93 15.17
C VAL A 247 2.44 -5.26 15.74
N LYS A 248 1.73 -5.23 16.87
CA LYS A 248 1.08 -6.42 17.46
C LYS A 248 0.13 -7.08 16.46
N GLU A 249 -0.65 -6.28 15.75
CA GLU A 249 -1.62 -6.78 14.80
C GLU A 249 -0.98 -7.33 13.51
N ILE A 250 0.10 -6.70 13.03
CA ILE A 250 0.93 -7.22 11.94
C ILE A 250 1.43 -8.63 12.28
N ARG A 251 2.00 -8.82 13.48
CA ARG A 251 2.48 -10.14 13.94
C ARG A 251 1.35 -11.18 13.98
N ARG A 252 0.19 -10.80 14.51
CA ARG A 252 -0.99 -11.68 14.61
C ARG A 252 -1.45 -12.18 13.23
N VAL A 253 -1.62 -11.27 12.27
CA VAL A 253 -2.08 -11.61 10.91
C VAL A 253 -1.01 -12.36 10.14
N ALA A 254 0.27 -11.98 10.28
CA ALA A 254 1.37 -12.68 9.65
C ALA A 254 1.47 -14.15 10.09
N LEU A 255 1.30 -14.41 11.40
CA LEU A 255 1.27 -15.78 11.93
C LEU A 255 0.10 -16.58 11.34
N GLY A 256 -1.11 -16.01 11.35
CA GLY A 256 -2.30 -16.68 10.82
C GLY A 256 -2.26 -16.94 9.31
N THR A 257 -1.50 -16.15 8.54
CA THR A 257 -1.29 -16.38 7.10
C THR A 257 -0.14 -17.31 6.78
N ALA A 258 0.74 -17.61 7.74
CA ALA A 258 1.80 -18.60 7.59
C ALA A 258 1.30 -20.04 7.75
N THR A 259 0.27 -20.24 8.58
CA THR A 259 -0.30 -21.56 8.91
C THR A 259 -1.34 -22.10 7.92
N ASN A 260 -1.78 -21.29 6.96
CA ASN A 260 -2.78 -21.66 5.94
C ASN A 260 -2.15 -22.13 4.61
N LYS A 261 -0.89 -22.60 4.65
CA LYS A 261 -0.24 -23.34 3.56
C LYS A 261 -0.33 -24.83 3.84
#